data_AF-A0A7K4FUC1-F1
#
_entry.id   AF-A0A7K4FUC1-F1
#
_cell.length_a   1.000
_cell.length_b   1.000
_cell.length_c   1.000
_cell.angle_alpha   90.00
_cell.angle_beta   90.00
_cell.angle_gamma   90.00
#
_symmetry.space_group_name_H-M   'P 1'
#
loop_
_entity.id
_entity.type
_entity.pdbx_description
1 polymer ?
#
loop_
_entity_poly.entity_id
_entity_poly.type
_entity_poly.pdbx_seq_one_letter_code
_entity_poly.pdbx_strand_id
1 'polypeptide(L)' 'MGEKMKLNLNLKQDELKCEQCGSPINEGNAYTEEKNGKIHYFCCSHCAEKYFSKHGENI' A
#
# COMPACT_ATOMS: atom_id res chain seq x y z
N MET A 1 6.98 39.86 20.46
CA MET A 1 5.64 39.26 20.49
C MET A 1 5.65 38.12 19.47
N GLY A 2 5.80 36.87 19.91
CA GLY A 2 6.06 35.73 19.02
C GLY A 2 4.81 35.26 18.28
N GLU A 3 4.82 35.39 16.96
CA GLU A 3 3.74 34.95 16.08
C GLU A 3 3.83 33.44 15.89
N LYS A 4 2.86 32.72 16.45
CA LYS A 4 2.78 31.26 16.46
C LYS A 4 2.39 30.76 15.06
N MET A 5 3.36 30.27 14.31
CA MET A 5 3.15 29.56 13.05
C MET A 5 2.34 28.28 13.32
N LYS A 6 1.10 28.22 12.83
CA LYS A 6 0.26 27.01 12.88
C LYS A 6 0.61 26.15 11.68
N LEU A 7 1.47 25.15 11.87
CA LEU A 7 1.73 24.11 10.87
C LEU A 7 0.59 23.09 10.93
N ASN A 8 -0.39 23.23 10.03
CA ASN A 8 -1.43 22.23 9.82
C ASN A 8 -0.86 21.10 8.96
N LEU A 9 -0.06 20.22 9.57
CA LEU A 9 0.41 19.01 8.90
C LEU A 9 -0.77 18.04 8.80
N ASN A 10 -1.60 18.21 7.76
CA ASN A 10 -2.58 17.20 7.35
C ASN A 10 -1.82 16.05 6.68
N LEU A 11 -1.04 15.32 7.50
CA LEU A 11 -0.42 14.08 7.11
C LEU A 11 -1.58 13.10 6.97
N LYS A 12 -2.15 13.04 5.75
CA LYS A 12 -2.95 11.90 5.32
C LYS A 12 -2.05 10.71 5.63
N GLN A 13 -2.36 10.02 6.72
CA GLN A 13 -1.71 8.76 7.04
C GLN A 13 -1.88 7.94 5.78
N ASP A 14 -0.77 7.66 5.12
CA ASP A 14 -0.72 6.78 3.96
C ASP A 14 -1.04 5.40 4.50
N GLU A 15 -2.33 5.18 4.70
CA GLU A 15 -2.92 3.94 5.14
C GLU A 15 -2.59 2.93 4.06
N LEU A 16 -1.56 2.13 4.31
CA LEU A 16 -1.15 1.01 3.46
C LEU A 16 -2.40 0.17 3.23
N LYS A 17 -2.98 0.29 2.05
CA LYS A 17 -4.20 -0.41 1.65
C LYS A 17 -3.83 -1.45 0.62
N CYS A 18 -4.36 -2.65 0.79
CA CYS A 18 -4.16 -3.71 -0.18
C CYS A 18 -4.76 -3.30 -1.51
N GLU A 19 -3.94 -3.22 -2.56
CA GLU A 19 -4.40 -2.84 -3.91
C GLU A 19 -5.40 -3.86 -4.49
N GLN A 20 -5.37 -5.10 -4.00
CA GLN A 20 -6.24 -6.16 -4.49
C GLN A 20 -7.62 -6.21 -3.78
N CYS A 21 -7.64 -6.09 -2.45
CA CYS A 21 -8.88 -6.25 -1.67
C CYS A 21 -9.37 -4.94 -1.03
N GLY A 22 -8.57 -3.86 -1.04
CA GLY A 22 -8.87 -2.62 -0.32
C GLY A 22 -8.76 -2.73 1.20
N SER A 23 -8.39 -3.90 1.74
CA SER A 23 -8.21 -4.12 3.17
C SER A 23 -7.02 -3.32 3.72
N PRO A 24 -7.14 -2.77 4.95
CA PRO A 24 -6.02 -2.11 5.61
C PRO A 24 -4.90 -3.12 5.88
N ILE A 25 -3.69 -2.76 5.49
CA ILE A 25 -2.46 -3.49 5.76
C ILE A 25 -1.92 -2.94 7.08
N ASN A 26 -1.66 -3.83 8.03
CA ASN A 26 -0.90 -3.48 9.22
C ASN A 26 0.59 -3.58 8.90
N GLU A 27 1.40 -2.63 9.38
CA GLU A 27 2.85 -2.59 9.13
C GLU A 27 3.57 -3.90 9.53
N GLY A 28 3.02 -4.65 10.48
CA GLY A 28 3.56 -5.95 10.89
C GLY A 28 3.33 -7.11 9.90
N ASN A 29 2.39 -6.97 8.96
CA ASN A 29 2.03 -8.00 7.98
C ASN A 29 1.93 -7.43 6.55
N ALA A 30 2.63 -6.32 6.29
CA ALA A 30 2.69 -5.74 4.97
C ALA A 30 3.48 -6.63 4.03
N TYR A 31 2.81 -7.19 3.03
CA TYR A 31 3.46 -7.99 2.00
C TYR A 31 3.70 -7.10 0.78
N THR A 32 4.97 -6.82 0.49
CA THR A 32 5.37 -6.01 -0.66
C THR A 32 6.01 -6.88 -1.72
N GLU A 33 5.54 -6.79 -2.95
CA GLU A 33 6.23 -7.39 -4.10
C GLU A 33 6.49 -6.39 -5.19
N GLU A 34 7.70 -6.48 -5.77
CA GLU A 34 8.04 -5.71 -6.95
C GLU A 34 7.62 -6.47 -8.21
N LYS A 35 6.72 -5.89 -9.00
CA LYS A 35 6.41 -6.39 -10.35
C LYS A 35 6.57 -5.27 -11.35
N ASN A 36 7.26 -5.55 -12.45
CA ASN A 36 7.37 -4.61 -13.57
C ASN A 36 7.98 -3.26 -13.15
N GLY A 37 8.86 -3.26 -12.14
CA GLY A 37 9.47 -2.05 -11.57
C GLY A 37 8.52 -1.21 -10.69
N LYS A 38 7.36 -1.73 -10.32
CA LYS A 38 6.42 -1.12 -9.38
C LYS A 38 6.32 -1.97 -8.12
N ILE A 39 6.44 -1.33 -6.96
CA ILE A 39 6.23 -1.95 -5.67
C ILE A 39 4.73 -1.99 -5.42
N HIS A 40 4.19 -3.19 -5.24
CA HIS A 40 2.79 -3.42 -4.92
C HIS A 40 2.62 -3.86 -3.48
N TYR A 41 1.60 -3.31 -2.81
CA TYR A 41 1.32 -3.57 -1.40
C TYR A 41 0.10 -4.47 -1.24
N PHE A 42 0.31 -5.59 -0.54
CA PHE A 42 -0.71 -6.61 -0.27
C PHE A 42 -0.84 -6.87 1.23
N CYS A 43 -2.06 -7.21 1.66
CA CYS A 43 -2.29 -7.59 3.05
C CYS A 43 -1.91 -9.04 3.35
N CYS A 44 -1.79 -9.90 2.33
CA CYS A 44 -1.50 -11.33 2.47
C CYS A 44 -0.86 -11.90 1.18
N SER A 45 -0.15 -13.02 1.30
CA SER A 45 0.44 -13.78 0.18
C SER A 45 -0.61 -14.19 -0.87
N HIS A 46 -1.80 -14.64 -0.42
CA HIS A 46 -2.91 -14.98 -1.32
C HIS A 46 -3.39 -13.80 -2.19
N CYS A 47 -3.30 -12.55 -1.69
CA CYS A 47 -3.70 -11.37 -2.45
C CYS A 47 -2.69 -11.06 -3.54
N ALA A 48 -1.39 -11.19 -3.23
CA ALA A 48 -0.32 -11.16 -4.20
C ALA A 48 -0.56 -12.22 -5.28
N GLU A 49 -0.67 -13.50 -4.93
CA GLU A 49 -0.88 -14.59 -5.89
C GLU A 49 -2.08 -14.36 -6.81
N LYS A 50 -3.24 -13.95 -6.27
CA LYS A 50 -4.41 -13.61 -7.09
C LYS A 50 -4.17 -12.41 -7.99
N TYR A 51 -3.43 -11.41 -7.51
CA TYR A 51 -3.05 -10.24 -8.30
C TYR A 51 -2.11 -10.63 -9.44
N PHE A 52 -1.09 -11.43 -9.18
CA PHE A 52 -0.19 -11.96 -10.18
C PHE A 52 -0.87 -12.91 -11.15
N SER A 53 -1.80 -13.75 -10.69
CA SER A 53 -2.58 -14.64 -11.56
C SER A 53 -3.48 -13.83 -12.51
N LYS A 54 -4.21 -12.83 -12.00
CA LYS A 54 -5.05 -11.97 -12.85
C LYS A 54 -4.26 -11.04 -13.79
N HIS A 55 -3.14 -10.49 -13.33
CA HIS A 55 -2.29 -9.56 -14.10
C HIS A 55 -1.09 -10.25 -14.76
N GLY A 56 -1.02 -11.57 -14.74
CA GLY A 56 0.07 -12.39 -15.28
C GLY A 56 -0.39 -13.43 -16.29
N GLU A 57 -1.69 -13.55 -16.55
CA GLU A 57 -2.23 -14.29 -17.69
C GLU A 57 -2.05 -13.47 -18.99
N ASN A 58 -0.82 -13.41 -19.48
CA ASN A 58 -0.54 -13.35 -20.91
C ASN A 58 0.92 -13.75 -21.17
N ILE A 59 1.18 -15.06 -21.13
CA ILE A 59 2.33 -15.69 -21.79
C ILE A 59 1.79 -16.82 -22.66
#